data_AF-A0A7R9MTQ9-F1
#
_entry.id   AF-A0A7R9MTQ9-F1
#
_cell.length_a   1.000
_cell.length_b   1.000
_cell.length_c   1.000
_cell.angle_alpha   90.00
_cell.angle_beta   90.00
_cell.angle_gamma   90.00
#
_symmetry.space_group_name_H-M   'P 1'
#
loop_
_entity.id
_entity.type
_entity.pdbx_description
1 polymer ?
#
loop_
_entity_poly.entity_id
_entity_poly.type
_entity_poly.pdbx_seq_one_letter_code
_entity_poly.pdbx_strand_id
1 'polypeptide(L)'
;QYNSYAEVLKNLKNIYDSNRLMLGKRDVIRETVETDINGNVIKVDGKVLRKFVLSDSYKWLTVGEVVQRVDNIAKGLMRSGVKSGDNVIIWADTRLEWTLCSLALMKINATLATLYSTLGNS
;
A
#
# COMPACT_ATOMS: atom_id res chain seq x y z
N GLN A 1 13.99 16.26 -18.09
CA GLN A 1 13.93 14.79 -17.94
C GLN A 1 14.26 14.49 -16.47
N TYR A 2 13.46 13.68 -15.77
CA TYR A 2 13.76 13.29 -14.37
C TYR A 2 14.68 12.07 -14.39
N ASN A 3 15.74 12.09 -13.59
CA ASN A 3 16.79 11.07 -13.60
C ASN A 3 16.64 10.06 -12.45
N SER A 4 15.72 10.28 -11.50
CA SER A 4 15.43 9.34 -10.42
C SER A 4 14.00 9.43 -9.88
N TYR A 5 13.51 8.38 -9.24
CA TYR A 5 12.22 8.38 -8.54
C TYR A 5 12.16 9.41 -7.41
N ALA A 6 13.28 9.67 -6.75
CA ALA A 6 13.39 10.70 -5.73
C ALA A 6 13.11 12.10 -6.32
N GLU A 7 13.63 12.39 -7.51
CA GLU A 7 13.35 13.65 -8.21
C GLU A 7 11.90 13.76 -8.66
N VAL A 8 11.32 12.68 -9.19
CA VAL A 8 9.89 12.67 -9.58
C VAL A 8 9.02 13.01 -8.37
N LEU A 9 9.21 12.31 -7.25
CA LEU A 9 8.44 12.53 -6.03
C LEU A 9 8.64 13.92 -5.43
N LYS A 10 9.87 14.45 -5.48
CA LYS A 10 10.16 15.82 -5.03
C LYS A 10 9.45 16.86 -5.90
N ASN A 11 9.36 16.61 -7.21
CA ASN A 11 8.75 17.54 -8.16
C ASN A 11 7.24 17.40 -8.28
N LEU A 12 6.60 16.39 -7.69
CA LEU A 12 5.14 16.24 -7.73
C LEU A 12 4.39 17.51 -7.27
N LYS A 13 4.89 18.19 -6.24
CA LYS A 13 4.30 19.45 -5.74
C LYS A 13 4.47 20.64 -6.69
N ASN A 14 5.42 20.57 -7.63
CA ASN A 14 5.65 21.61 -8.64
C ASN A 14 4.78 21.38 -9.89
N ILE A 15 4.34 20.14 -10.12
CA ILE A 15 3.54 19.73 -11.28
C ILE A 15 2.05 19.76 -10.96
N TYR A 16 1.69 19.38 -9.73
CA TYR A 16 0.31 19.27 -9.28
C TYR A 16 0.04 20.12 -8.05
N ASP A 17 -1.16 20.68 -7.99
CA ASP A 17 -1.66 21.36 -6.79
C ASP A 17 -1.61 20.42 -5.58
N SER A 18 -1.14 20.94 -4.44
CA SER A 18 -0.94 20.13 -3.24
C SER A 18 -2.24 19.59 -2.65
N ASN A 19 -3.38 20.21 -2.92
CA ASN A 19 -4.71 19.77 -2.47
C ASN A 19 -5.40 18.85 -3.48
N ARG A 20 -4.80 18.60 -4.65
CA ARG A 20 -5.33 17.64 -5.63
C ARG A 20 -5.39 16.24 -5.00
N LEU A 21 -6.56 15.60 -5.10
CA LEU A 21 -6.73 14.21 -4.65
C LEU A 21 -5.89 13.26 -5.50
N MET A 22 -5.18 12.32 -4.85
CA MET A 22 -4.23 11.42 -5.51
C MET A 22 -4.48 9.94 -5.21
N LEU A 23 -4.59 9.56 -3.94
CA LEU A 23 -4.79 8.15 -3.54
C LEU A 23 -6.05 8.00 -2.69
N GLY A 24 -6.93 7.08 -3.06
CA GLY A 24 -8.17 6.82 -2.35
C GLY A 24 -8.15 5.46 -1.65
N LYS A 25 -8.72 5.38 -0.44
CA LYS A 25 -9.05 4.10 0.20
C LYS A 25 -10.46 4.09 0.76
N ARG A 26 -11.05 2.90 0.88
CA ARG A 26 -12.27 2.66 1.66
C ARG A 26 -11.87 1.89 2.91
N ASP A 27 -12.42 2.29 4.05
CA ASP A 27 -12.15 1.58 5.29
C ASP A 27 -12.99 0.30 5.34
N VAL A 28 -12.44 -0.75 5.93
CA VAL A 28 -13.20 -1.98 6.22
C VAL A 28 -14.07 -1.71 7.44
N ILE A 29 -15.38 -1.75 7.28
CA ILE A 29 -16.35 -1.64 8.39
C ILE A 29 -16.48 -2.98 9.10
N ARG A 30 -16.60 -4.06 8.33
CA ARG A 30 -16.86 -5.39 8.88
C ARG A 30 -16.25 -6.47 8.02
N GLU A 31 -15.80 -7.53 8.66
CA GLU A 31 -15.40 -8.78 8.02
C GLU A 31 -16.37 -9.88 8.43
N THR A 32 -16.84 -10.68 7.47
CA THR A 32 -17.78 -11.79 7.69
C THR A 32 -17.21 -13.06 7.11
N VAL A 33 -17.36 -14.18 7.83
CA VAL A 33 -17.11 -15.50 7.28
C VAL A 33 -18.40 -15.99 6.65
N GLU A 34 -18.33 -16.40 5.38
CA GLU A 34 -19.50 -16.96 4.69
C GLU A 34 -19.76 -18.39 5.17
N THR A 35 -21.01 -18.70 5.46
CA THR A 35 -21.47 -20.04 5.90
C THR A 35 -22.46 -20.61 4.90
N ASP A 36 -22.45 -21.93 4.72
CA ASP A 36 -23.44 -22.63 3.92
C ASP A 36 -24.83 -22.64 4.61
N ILE A 37 -25.83 -23.22 3.93
CA ILE A 37 -27.20 -23.36 4.46
C ILE A 37 -27.29 -24.20 5.75
N ASN A 38 -26.23 -24.96 6.08
CA ASN A 38 -26.14 -25.83 7.24
C ASN A 38 -25.29 -25.21 8.37
N GLY A 39 -24.77 -23.99 8.18
CA GLY A 39 -23.92 -23.29 9.15
C GLY A 39 -22.43 -23.65 9.10
N ASN A 40 -21.97 -24.44 8.12
CA ASN A 40 -20.55 -24.75 7.96
C ASN A 40 -19.84 -23.60 7.23
N VAL A 41 -18.61 -23.31 7.64
CA VAL A 41 -17.77 -22.29 6.99
C VAL A 41 -17.47 -22.68 5.54
N ILE A 42 -17.79 -21.78 4.61
CA ILE A 42 -17.45 -21.95 3.20
C ILE A 42 -15.94 -21.77 3.04
N LYS A 43 -15.31 -22.76 2.43
CA LYS A 43 -13.90 -22.71 2.02
C LYS A 43 -13.81 -22.76 0.51
N VAL A 44 -12.98 -21.89 -0.06
CA VAL A 44 -12.60 -21.91 -1.48
C VAL A 44 -11.11 -22.25 -1.51
N ASP A 45 -10.74 -23.34 -2.18
CA ASP A 45 -9.37 -23.86 -2.22
C ASP A 45 -8.73 -24.04 -0.82
N GLY A 46 -9.53 -24.55 0.13
CA GLY A 46 -9.12 -24.75 1.52
C GLY A 46 -9.02 -23.49 2.37
N LYS A 47 -9.18 -22.29 1.79
CA LYS A 47 -9.15 -21.00 2.50
C LYS A 47 -10.57 -20.56 2.87
N VAL A 48 -10.74 -20.08 4.10
CA VAL A 48 -12.03 -19.54 4.57
C VAL A 48 -12.44 -18.35 3.72
N LEU A 49 -13.64 -18.38 3.15
CA LEU A 49 -14.17 -17.28 2.37
C LEU A 49 -14.57 -16.14 3.31
N ARG A 50 -13.81 -15.05 3.23
CA ARG A 50 -14.03 -13.82 4.00
C ARG A 50 -14.65 -12.76 3.09
N LYS A 51 -15.77 -12.19 3.53
CA LYS A 51 -16.43 -11.06 2.88
C LYS A 51 -16.17 -9.79 3.67
N PHE A 52 -15.61 -8.78 3.00
CA PHE A 52 -15.37 -7.47 3.56
C PHE A 52 -16.49 -6.51 3.18
N VAL A 53 -17.06 -5.83 4.18
CA VAL A 53 -17.97 -4.70 4.02
C VAL A 53 -17.15 -3.43 4.13
N LEU A 54 -17.16 -2.62 3.08
CA LEU A 54 -16.37 -1.38 2.98
C LEU A 54 -17.24 -0.15 3.22
N SER A 55 -16.65 0.93 3.73
CA SER A 55 -17.32 2.23 3.93
C SER A 55 -17.89 2.80 2.64
N ASP A 56 -19.07 3.40 2.64
CA ASP A 56 -19.71 3.89 1.41
C ASP A 56 -18.90 4.97 0.68
N SER A 57 -18.16 5.79 1.42
CA SER A 57 -17.31 6.85 0.87
C SER A 57 -15.83 6.45 0.82
N TYR A 58 -15.13 7.03 -0.16
CA TYR A 58 -13.68 7.02 -0.21
C TYR A 58 -13.10 8.09 0.71
N LYS A 59 -12.02 7.73 1.40
CA LYS A 59 -11.10 8.67 2.03
C LYS A 59 -9.92 8.90 1.08
N TRP A 60 -9.75 10.14 0.67
CA TRP A 60 -8.72 10.54 -0.27
C TRP A 60 -7.55 11.18 0.47
N LEU A 61 -6.34 10.88 0.00
CA LEU A 61 -5.14 11.63 0.30
C LEU A 61 -4.82 12.57 -0.84
N THR A 62 -4.47 13.80 -0.49
CA THR A 62 -3.98 14.81 -1.42
C THR A 62 -2.54 14.52 -1.84
N VAL A 63 -2.08 15.14 -2.95
CA VAL A 63 -0.67 15.08 -3.37
C VAL A 63 0.26 15.50 -2.22
N GLY A 64 -0.08 16.57 -1.50
CA GLY A 64 0.71 17.06 -0.36
C GLY A 64 0.84 16.02 0.76
N GLU A 65 -0.27 15.38 1.10
CA GLU A 65 -0.31 14.33 2.13
C GLU A 65 0.45 13.07 1.71
N VAL A 66 0.33 12.66 0.45
CA VAL A 66 1.05 11.50 -0.09
C VAL A 66 2.56 11.74 -0.01
N VAL A 67 3.04 12.89 -0.52
CA VAL A 67 4.46 13.23 -0.48
C VAL A 67 4.96 13.28 0.97
N GLN A 68 4.20 13.89 1.88
CA GLN A 68 4.60 13.98 3.29
C GLN A 68 4.70 12.60 3.95
N ARG A 69 3.74 11.70 3.69
CA ARG A 69 3.75 10.35 4.24
C ARG A 69 4.89 9.50 3.67
N VAL A 70 5.12 9.58 2.36
CA VAL A 70 6.24 8.91 1.69
C VAL A 70 7.58 9.37 2.31
N ASP A 71 7.74 10.66 2.57
CA ASP A 71 8.95 11.21 3.19
C ASP A 71 9.15 10.71 4.61
N ASN A 72 8.09 10.65 5.40
CA ASN A 72 8.14 10.14 6.77
C ASN A 72 8.48 8.64 6.80
N ILE A 73 7.89 7.84 5.90
CA ILE A 73 8.19 6.40 5.79
C ILE A 73 9.63 6.20 5.35
N ALA A 74 10.10 6.91 4.32
CA ALA A 74 11.47 6.83 3.85
C ALA A 74 12.49 7.11 4.97
N LYS A 75 12.28 8.18 5.74
CA LYS A 75 13.11 8.51 6.91
C LYS A 75 13.06 7.41 7.98
N GLY A 76 11.89 6.86 8.25
CA GLY A 76 11.71 5.76 9.21
C GLY A 76 12.45 4.48 8.79
N LEU A 77 12.37 4.10 7.51
CA LEU A 77 13.07 2.96 6.94
C LEU A 77 14.59 3.15 7.02
N MET A 78 15.09 4.31 6.62
CA MET A 78 16.52 4.64 6.73
C MET A 78 17.01 4.58 8.17
N ARG A 79 16.25 5.13 9.12
CA ARG A 79 16.57 5.06 10.55
C ARG A 79 16.56 3.63 11.09
N SER A 80 15.76 2.75 10.49
CA SER A 80 15.69 1.32 10.83
C SER A 80 16.79 0.49 10.15
N GLY A 81 17.67 1.13 9.38
CA GLY A 81 18.85 0.50 8.79
C GLY A 81 18.74 0.16 7.29
N VAL A 82 17.61 0.47 6.63
CA VAL A 82 17.45 0.26 5.18
C VAL A 82 18.31 1.28 4.43
N LYS A 83 19.15 0.79 3.52
CA LYS A 83 20.08 1.59 2.73
C LYS A 83 19.72 1.53 1.24
N SER A 84 20.29 2.46 0.49
CA SER A 84 20.21 2.40 -0.97
C SER A 84 20.90 1.12 -1.48
N GLY A 85 20.25 0.45 -2.43
CA GLY A 85 20.68 -0.83 -2.98
C GLY A 85 20.18 -2.06 -2.20
N ASP A 86 19.62 -1.89 -1.00
CA ASP A 86 19.08 -3.02 -0.24
C ASP A 86 17.85 -3.62 -0.93
N ASN A 87 17.72 -4.94 -0.84
CA ASN A 87 16.54 -5.66 -1.27
C ASN A 87 15.54 -5.72 -0.11
N VAL A 88 14.33 -5.20 -0.33
CA VAL A 88 13.25 -5.15 0.66
C VAL A 88 12.04 -5.87 0.11
N ILE A 89 11.51 -6.82 0.89
CA ILE A 89 10.26 -7.51 0.59
C ILE A 89 9.12 -6.82 1.31
N ILE A 90 8.05 -6.46 0.60
CA ILE A 90 6.77 -6.12 1.21
C ILE A 90 5.81 -7.28 1.02
N TRP A 91 5.37 -7.86 2.14
CA TRP A 91 4.30 -8.85 2.17
C TRP A 91 3.00 -8.21 2.65
N ALA A 92 2.12 -7.87 1.70
CA ALA A 92 0.82 -7.28 1.98
C ALA A 92 -0.12 -7.40 0.78
N ASP A 93 -1.43 -7.25 1.03
CA ASP A 93 -2.39 -7.03 -0.05
C ASP A 93 -2.21 -5.64 -0.69
N THR A 94 -2.84 -5.42 -1.84
CA THR A 94 -2.89 -4.11 -2.52
C THR A 94 -3.70 -3.11 -1.68
N ARG A 95 -3.01 -2.42 -0.76
CA ARG A 95 -3.56 -1.41 0.15
C ARG A 95 -2.82 -0.09 0.01
N LEU A 96 -3.42 0.99 0.52
CA LEU A 96 -2.82 2.33 0.51
C LEU A 96 -1.43 2.33 1.15
N GLU A 97 -1.28 1.60 2.26
CA GLU A 97 -0.05 1.45 3.01
C GLU A 97 1.04 0.79 2.16
N TRP A 98 0.69 -0.21 1.35
CA TRP A 98 1.62 -0.85 0.40
C TRP A 98 2.13 0.16 -0.62
N THR A 99 1.24 0.97 -1.20
CA THR A 99 1.61 2.01 -2.19
C THR A 99 2.51 3.07 -1.58
N LEU A 100 2.22 3.53 -0.36
CA LEU A 100 3.05 4.53 0.32
C LEU A 100 4.45 3.99 0.64
N CYS A 101 4.54 2.74 1.10
CA CYS A 101 5.82 2.08 1.37
C CYS A 101 6.62 1.82 0.10
N SER A 102 5.98 1.42 -1.01
CA SER A 102 6.67 1.19 -2.27
C SER A 102 7.25 2.50 -2.85
N LEU A 103 6.49 3.60 -2.79
CA LEU A 103 6.98 4.94 -3.15
C LEU A 103 8.17 5.37 -2.27
N ALA A 104 8.13 5.07 -0.97
CA ALA A 104 9.21 5.39 -0.05
C ALA A 104 10.50 4.59 -0.34
N LEU A 105 10.39 3.30 -0.64
CA LEU A 105 11.52 2.47 -1.05
C LEU A 105 12.15 2.95 -2.35
N MET A 106 11.33 3.26 -3.35
CA MET A 106 11.80 3.86 -4.61
C MET A 106 12.50 5.20 -4.38
N LYS A 107 11.99 6.02 -3.45
CA LYS A 107 12.61 7.31 -3.08
C LYS A 107 14.02 7.15 -2.49
N ILE A 108 14.26 6.11 -1.70
CA ILE A 108 15.58 5.85 -1.10
C ILE A 108 16.46 4.93 -1.95
N ASN A 109 16.03 4.64 -3.19
CA ASN A 109 16.73 3.77 -4.13
C ASN A 109 17.02 2.38 -3.52
N ALA A 110 16.02 1.79 -2.86
CA ALA A 110 16.00 0.39 -2.42
C ALA A 110 15.19 -0.46 -3.41
N THR A 111 15.62 -1.70 -3.62
CA THR A 111 14.96 -2.65 -4.51
C THR A 111 13.76 -3.27 -3.82
N LEU A 112 12.57 -3.10 -4.38
CA LEU A 112 11.33 -3.68 -3.86
C LEU A 112 11.02 -5.02 -4.52
N ALA A 113 10.78 -6.05 -3.72
CA ALA A 113 10.13 -7.29 -4.13
C ALA A 113 8.74 -7.39 -3.47
N THR A 114 7.73 -7.77 -4.23
CA THR A 114 6.35 -7.91 -3.75
C THR A 114 6.00 -9.36 -3.51
N LEU A 115 5.43 -9.64 -2.34
CA LEU A 115 4.81 -10.91 -2.04
C LEU A 115 3.32 -10.69 -1.76
N TYR A 116 2.47 -11.37 -2.52
CA TYR A 116 1.02 -11.35 -2.26
C TYR A 116 0.65 -12.43 -1.24
N SER A 117 -0.36 -12.15 -0.42
CA SER A 117 -0.94 -13.09 0.55
C SER A 117 -1.49 -14.38 -0.10
N THR A 118 -1.73 -14.35 -1.41
CA THR A 118 -2.32 -15.45 -2.17
C THR A 118 -1.32 -16.52 -2.61
N LEU A 119 -0.01 -16.22 -2.67
CA LEU A 119 1.03 -17.13 -3.20
C LEU A 119 1.43 -18.28 -2.26
N GLY A 120 0.89 -18.36 -1.04
CA GLY A 120 1.40 -19.27 0.00
C GLY A 120 0.99 -20.74 -0.06
N ASN A 121 0.06 -21.16 -0.93
CA ASN A 121 -0.33 -22.58 -1.06
C ASN A 121 -0.62 -22.90 -2.53
N SER A 122 0.30 -23.59 -3.19
CA SER A 122 0.10 -24.33 -4.44
C SER A 122 0.35 -25.80 -4.18
#